data_AF-A0A094P1V2-F1
#
_entry.id   AF-A0A094P1V2-F1
#
_cell.length_a   1.000
_cell.length_b   1.000
_cell.length_c   1.000
_cell.angle_alpha   90.00
_cell.angle_beta   90.00
_cell.angle_gamma   90.00
#
_symmetry.space_group_name_H-M   'P 1'
#
loop_
_entity.id
_entity.type
_entity.pdbx_description
1 polymer ?
#
loop_
_entity_poly.entity_id
_entity_poly.type
_entity_poly.pdbx_seq_one_letter_code
_entity_poly.pdbx_strand_id
1 'polypeptide(L)'
;GTFEIVAIPLLSDIPIIGPVLFENRVTVYLAFLLIPLLWFVLFRTSLGLRARSVGEYPTAADTMGINVAATRFWWVTMGGALAGLGGAALTIGNVGAFGKEMTGGQGFIALAVVILGRWHPFYMSAAALLFGFSIILRVWANQVSPGIPTDFIIMVPYLVTIIAVVGFVGKVRPPAAVGKPYVKE
;
A
#
# COMPACT_ATOMS: atom_id res chain seq x y z
N GLY A 1 10.06 -21.04 7.56
CA GLY A 1 9.50 -21.20 6.20
C GLY A 1 9.26 -19.83 5.61
N THR A 2 10.28 -19.25 4.99
CA THR A 2 10.19 -17.99 4.26
C THR A 2 10.42 -18.25 2.79
N PHE A 3 9.83 -17.45 1.90
CA PHE A 3 10.09 -17.57 0.47
C PHE A 3 11.57 -17.36 0.17
N GLU A 4 12.14 -18.23 -0.66
CA GLU A 4 13.51 -18.11 -1.14
C GLU A 4 13.66 -16.84 -2.00
N ILE A 5 14.87 -16.25 -1.95
CA ILE A 5 15.21 -15.08 -2.74
C ILE A 5 15.43 -15.56 -4.18
N VAL A 6 14.59 -15.11 -5.10
CA VAL A 6 14.71 -15.46 -6.53
C VAL A 6 15.57 -14.40 -7.19
N ALA A 7 16.87 -14.66 -7.32
CA ALA A 7 17.77 -13.82 -8.10
C ALA A 7 17.53 -14.06 -9.59
N ILE A 8 17.17 -13.03 -10.37
CA ILE A 8 17.05 -13.13 -11.82
C ILE A 8 18.44 -12.89 -12.44
N PRO A 9 19.10 -13.92 -12.99
CA PRO A 9 20.45 -13.75 -13.55
C PRO A 9 20.39 -12.85 -14.80
N LEU A 10 21.39 -11.96 -14.95
CA LEU A 10 21.63 -10.93 -16.00
C LEU A 10 21.25 -9.46 -15.68
N LEU A 11 20.36 -9.16 -14.73
CA LEU A 11 20.07 -7.76 -14.30
C LEU A 11 20.61 -7.41 -12.90
N SER A 12 21.14 -8.40 -12.18
CA SER A 12 21.73 -8.24 -10.84
C SER A 12 23.11 -7.56 -10.84
N ASP A 13 23.78 -7.50 -11.99
CA ASP A 13 25.15 -6.97 -12.11
C ASP A 13 25.22 -5.44 -12.28
N ILE A 14 24.08 -4.74 -12.34
CA ILE A 14 24.06 -3.27 -12.34
C ILE A 14 24.23 -2.77 -10.89
N PRO A 15 25.34 -2.08 -10.55
CA PRO A 15 25.58 -1.62 -9.18
C PRO A 15 24.43 -0.71 -8.71
N ILE A 16 24.02 -0.89 -7.45
CA ILE A 16 22.97 -0.14 -6.73
C ILE A 16 21.53 -0.50 -7.16
N ILE A 17 21.23 -0.65 -8.45
CA ILE A 17 19.87 -0.93 -8.95
C ILE A 17 19.57 -2.43 -8.99
N GLY A 18 20.57 -3.24 -9.32
CA GLY A 18 20.53 -4.70 -9.40
C GLY A 18 20.08 -5.36 -8.09
N PRO A 19 20.78 -5.16 -6.96
CA PRO A 19 20.44 -5.83 -5.70
C PRO A 19 19.11 -5.33 -5.11
N VAL A 20 18.83 -4.03 -5.23
CA VAL A 20 17.64 -3.39 -4.62
C VAL A 20 16.34 -3.84 -5.29
N LEU A 21 16.38 -4.17 -6.59
CA LEU A 21 15.19 -4.60 -7.33
C LEU A 21 15.18 -6.11 -7.63
N PHE A 22 16.34 -6.76 -7.78
CA PHE A 22 16.45 -8.12 -8.31
C PHE A 22 16.92 -9.21 -7.32
N GLU A 23 17.16 -8.87 -6.04
CA GLU A 23 17.36 -9.84 -4.94
C GLU A 23 16.23 -9.78 -3.92
N ASN A 24 14.98 -9.86 -4.40
CA ASN A 24 13.82 -9.72 -3.54
C ASN A 24 12.99 -11.00 -3.44
N ARG A 25 12.21 -11.10 -2.35
CA ARG A 25 11.25 -12.20 -2.15
C ARG A 25 10.14 -12.13 -3.18
N VAL A 26 9.55 -13.27 -3.55
CA VAL A 26 8.43 -13.39 -4.51
C VAL A 26 7.31 -12.36 -4.25
N THR A 27 7.05 -12.09 -2.98
CA THR A 27 6.07 -11.10 -2.51
C THR A 27 6.32 -9.68 -3.03
N VAL A 28 7.58 -9.26 -3.15
CA VAL A 28 7.96 -7.92 -3.63
C VAL A 28 7.72 -7.82 -5.13
N TYR A 29 8.07 -8.85 -5.91
CA TYR A 29 7.76 -8.91 -7.33
C TYR A 29 6.25 -8.87 -7.58
N LEU A 30 5.48 -9.59 -6.76
CA LEU A 30 4.02 -9.57 -6.83
C LEU A 30 3.49 -8.15 -6.55
N ALA A 31 4.03 -7.44 -5.55
CA ALA A 31 3.65 -6.06 -5.27
C ALA A 31 3.98 -5.12 -6.45
N PHE A 32 5.18 -5.23 -7.03
CA PHE A 32 5.58 -4.44 -8.20
C PHE A 32 4.71 -4.71 -9.43
N LEU A 33 4.22 -5.94 -9.62
CA LEU A 33 3.30 -6.28 -10.69
C LEU A 33 1.86 -5.78 -10.43
N LEU A 34 1.42 -5.81 -9.16
CA LEU A 34 0.09 -5.34 -8.78
C LEU A 34 -0.09 -3.83 -8.97
N ILE A 35 0.95 -3.01 -8.75
CA ILE A 35 0.85 -1.55 -8.89
C ILE A 35 0.40 -1.11 -10.31
N PRO A 36 1.10 -1.46 -11.41
CA PRO A 36 0.69 -1.10 -12.76
C PRO A 36 -0.60 -1.81 -13.17
N LEU A 37 -0.84 -3.04 -12.69
CA LEU A 37 -2.09 -3.77 -12.95
C LEU A 37 -3.29 -3.03 -12.35
N LEU A 38 -3.22 -2.63 -11.07
CA LEU A 38 -4.29 -1.88 -10.41
C LEU A 38 -4.49 -0.51 -11.05
N TRP A 39 -3.41 0.16 -11.43
CA TRP A 39 -3.52 1.42 -12.17
C TRP A 39 -4.23 1.22 -13.51
N PHE A 40 -3.86 0.20 -14.29
CA PHE A 40 -4.51 -0.10 -15.56
C PHE A 40 -5.99 -0.43 -15.36
N VAL A 41 -6.31 -1.31 -14.41
CA VAL A 41 -7.70 -1.70 -14.14
C VAL A 41 -8.52 -0.48 -13.66
N LEU A 42 -8.02 0.34 -12.74
CA LEU A 42 -8.78 1.48 -12.19
C LEU A 42 -8.94 2.65 -13.18
N PHE A 43 -7.89 2.95 -13.96
CA PHE A 43 -7.86 4.16 -14.79
C PHE A 43 -8.08 3.92 -16.28
N ARG A 44 -7.77 2.73 -16.80
CA ARG A 44 -7.86 2.42 -18.24
C ARG A 44 -9.03 1.51 -18.62
N THR A 45 -9.67 0.83 -17.67
CA THR A 45 -10.79 -0.09 -17.99
C THR A 45 -12.16 0.49 -17.64
N SER A 46 -13.21 -0.02 -18.31
CA SER A 46 -14.61 0.32 -18.03
C SER A 46 -15.05 -0.10 -16.62
N LEU A 47 -14.50 -1.19 -16.09
CA LEU A 47 -14.77 -1.65 -14.72
C LEU A 47 -14.28 -0.63 -13.68
N GLY A 48 -13.08 -0.08 -13.88
CA GLY A 48 -12.51 0.95 -12.99
C GLY A 48 -13.25 2.28 -13.04
N LEU A 49 -13.74 2.67 -14.22
CA LEU A 49 -14.62 3.84 -14.35
C LEU A 49 -15.92 3.63 -13.55
N ARG A 50 -16.60 2.51 -13.74
CA ARG A 50 -17.83 2.16 -13.00
C ARG A 50 -17.59 2.16 -11.49
N ALA A 51 -16.47 1.61 -11.04
CA ALA A 51 -16.09 1.57 -9.62
C ALA A 51 -15.97 2.98 -9.03
N ARG A 52 -15.24 3.88 -9.72
CA ARG A 52 -15.05 5.26 -9.29
C ARG A 52 -16.35 6.06 -9.33
N SER A 53 -17.17 5.89 -10.37
CA SER A 53 -18.49 6.52 -10.48
C SER A 53 -19.40 6.11 -9.31
N VAL A 54 -19.44 4.83 -8.96
CA VAL A 54 -20.20 4.31 -7.82
C VAL A 54 -19.67 4.83 -6.48
N GLY A 55 -18.37 5.09 -6.38
CA GLY A 55 -17.72 5.67 -5.20
C GLY A 55 -17.94 7.18 -5.03
N GLU A 56 -18.15 7.91 -6.12
CA GLU A 56 -18.46 9.35 -6.08
C GLU A 56 -19.96 9.61 -5.99
N TYR A 57 -20.75 9.11 -6.95
CA TYR A 57 -22.18 9.35 -7.08
C TYR A 57 -22.95 8.05 -7.37
N PRO A 58 -23.31 7.25 -6.35
CA PRO A 58 -23.97 5.96 -6.54
C PRO A 58 -25.36 6.08 -7.19
N THR A 59 -26.11 7.13 -6.88
CA THR A 59 -27.43 7.39 -7.48
C THR A 59 -27.32 7.64 -8.98
N ALA A 60 -26.34 8.43 -9.41
CA ALA A 60 -26.08 8.69 -10.82
C ALA A 60 -25.58 7.46 -11.59
N ALA A 61 -24.91 6.53 -10.91
CA ALA A 61 -24.51 5.26 -11.52
C ALA A 61 -25.72 4.34 -11.74
N ASP A 62 -26.67 4.31 -10.79
CA ASP A 62 -27.86 3.46 -10.90
C ASP A 62 -28.81 3.92 -12.01
N THR A 63 -28.98 5.25 -12.20
CA THR A 63 -29.78 5.79 -13.30
C THR A 63 -29.23 5.45 -14.69
N MET A 64 -27.94 5.17 -14.79
CA MET A 64 -27.26 4.74 -16.01
C MET A 64 -27.25 3.20 -16.18
N GLY A 65 -28.00 2.47 -15.36
CA GLY A 65 -28.15 1.02 -15.44
C GLY A 65 -27.02 0.20 -14.81
N ILE A 66 -26.13 0.83 -14.02
CA ILE A 66 -25.05 0.12 -13.32
C ILE A 66 -25.60 -0.43 -12.00
N ASN A 67 -25.55 -1.74 -11.80
CA ASN A 67 -25.88 -2.34 -10.52
C ASN A 67 -24.83 -1.95 -9.46
N VAL A 68 -25.17 -0.95 -8.64
CA VAL A 68 -24.34 -0.39 -7.57
C VAL A 68 -23.96 -1.46 -6.53
N ALA A 69 -24.92 -2.29 -6.11
CA ALA A 69 -24.72 -3.29 -5.07
C ALA A 69 -23.74 -4.38 -5.53
N ALA A 70 -23.96 -4.94 -6.72
CA ALA A 70 -23.08 -5.94 -7.30
C ALA A 70 -21.67 -5.38 -7.54
N THR A 71 -21.58 -4.14 -8.04
CA THR A 71 -20.29 -3.48 -8.26
C THR A 71 -19.54 -3.32 -6.93
N ARG A 72 -20.18 -2.77 -5.88
CA ARG A 72 -19.55 -2.62 -4.55
C ARG A 72 -19.13 -3.97 -3.96
N PHE A 73 -19.96 -5.00 -4.09
CA PHE A 73 -19.66 -6.34 -3.57
C PHE A 73 -18.37 -6.92 -4.19
N TRP A 74 -18.27 -6.91 -5.51
CA TRP A 74 -17.09 -7.43 -6.20
C TRP A 74 -15.83 -6.64 -5.86
N TRP A 75 -15.91 -5.31 -5.84
CA TRP A 75 -14.75 -4.45 -5.53
C TRP A 75 -14.27 -4.59 -4.08
N VAL A 76 -15.19 -4.71 -3.11
CA VAL A 76 -14.85 -4.96 -1.70
C VAL A 76 -14.21 -6.35 -1.55
N THR A 77 -14.76 -7.37 -2.21
CA THR A 77 -14.21 -8.73 -2.16
C THR A 77 -12.80 -8.79 -2.74
N MET A 78 -12.58 -8.17 -3.89
CA MET A 78 -11.24 -8.07 -4.49
C MET A 78 -10.27 -7.27 -3.61
N GLY A 79 -10.72 -6.17 -2.99
CA GLY A 79 -9.92 -5.41 -2.03
C GLY A 79 -9.54 -6.26 -0.80
N GLY A 80 -10.47 -7.05 -0.28
CA GLY A 80 -10.22 -8.00 0.80
C GLY A 80 -9.23 -9.09 0.42
N ALA A 81 -9.30 -9.63 -0.80
CA ALA A 81 -8.34 -10.60 -1.31
C ALA A 81 -6.92 -10.01 -1.39
N LEU A 82 -6.77 -8.78 -1.88
CA LEU A 82 -5.49 -8.07 -1.90
C LEU A 82 -4.95 -7.76 -0.50
N ALA A 83 -5.82 -7.39 0.44
CA ALA A 83 -5.44 -7.21 1.84
C ALA A 83 -4.98 -8.53 2.48
N GLY A 84 -5.64 -9.65 2.14
CA GLY A 84 -5.23 -10.99 2.55
C GLY A 84 -3.85 -11.38 2.02
N LEU A 85 -3.56 -11.08 0.75
CA LEU A 85 -2.22 -11.26 0.17
C LEU A 85 -1.18 -10.40 0.91
N GLY A 86 -1.52 -9.17 1.28
CA GLY A 86 -0.68 -8.31 2.12
C GLY A 86 -0.46 -8.88 3.53
N GLY A 87 -1.44 -9.57 4.12
CA GLY A 87 -1.27 -10.28 5.38
C GLY A 87 -0.35 -11.50 5.26
N ALA A 88 -0.51 -12.29 4.19
CA ALA A 88 0.35 -13.44 3.89
C ALA A 88 1.82 -13.03 3.64
N ALA A 89 2.02 -11.84 3.05
CA ALA A 89 3.33 -11.21 2.91
C ALA A 89 4.03 -10.94 4.26
N LEU A 90 3.27 -10.62 5.31
CA LEU A 90 3.84 -10.39 6.64
C LEU A 90 4.24 -11.70 7.32
N THR A 91 3.38 -12.71 7.24
CA THR A 91 3.58 -14.00 7.92
C THR A 91 4.66 -14.86 7.27
N ILE A 92 4.54 -15.12 5.96
CA ILE A 92 5.43 -16.01 5.20
C ILE A 92 6.59 -15.21 4.58
N GLY A 93 6.29 -13.97 4.18
CA GLY A 93 7.22 -13.13 3.42
C GLY A 93 8.20 -12.31 4.26
N ASN A 94 8.06 -12.16 5.58
CA ASN A 94 9.03 -11.42 6.41
C ASN A 94 9.55 -12.22 7.60
N VAL A 95 8.67 -12.56 8.55
CA VAL A 95 9.06 -13.09 9.87
C VAL A 95 9.14 -14.63 9.88
N GLY A 96 8.32 -15.31 9.06
CA GLY A 96 8.25 -16.77 9.01
C GLY A 96 7.62 -17.43 10.24
N ALA A 97 7.30 -16.64 11.28
CA ALA A 97 6.64 -17.05 12.51
C ALA A 97 5.43 -16.15 12.78
N PHE A 98 4.27 -16.77 13.01
CA PHE A 98 3.05 -16.08 13.41
C PHE A 98 3.13 -15.80 14.91
N GLY A 99 3.19 -14.52 15.28
CA GLY A 99 3.36 -14.09 16.67
C GLY A 99 2.42 -12.94 17.07
N LYS A 100 2.28 -12.72 18.37
CA LYS A 100 1.58 -11.54 18.90
C LYS A 100 2.33 -10.27 18.46
N GLU A 101 1.59 -9.21 18.12
CA GLU A 101 2.14 -7.93 17.61
C GLU A 101 2.92 -8.02 16.29
N MET A 102 2.77 -9.09 15.51
CA MET A 102 3.48 -9.26 14.24
C MET A 102 3.20 -8.13 13.23
N THR A 103 2.02 -7.52 13.25
CA THR A 103 1.67 -6.40 12.37
C THR A 103 2.29 -5.08 12.83
N GLY A 104 2.68 -4.94 14.11
CA GLY A 104 3.38 -3.77 14.64
C GLY A 104 2.79 -2.41 14.27
N GLY A 105 1.46 -2.30 14.14
CA GLY A 105 0.78 -1.06 13.75
C GLY A 105 0.80 -0.73 12.24
N GLN A 106 1.31 -1.61 11.38
CA GLN A 106 1.37 -1.40 9.92
C GLN A 106 0.00 -1.19 9.27
N GLY A 107 -1.09 -1.68 9.87
CA GLY A 107 -2.46 -1.41 9.40
C GLY A 107 -2.82 0.08 9.47
N PHE A 108 -2.36 0.80 10.51
CA PHE A 108 -2.56 2.25 10.61
C PHE A 108 -1.71 3.01 9.58
N ILE A 109 -0.49 2.53 9.33
CA ILE A 109 0.37 3.07 8.28
C ILE A 109 -0.27 2.90 6.89
N ALA A 110 -0.93 1.78 6.64
CA ALA A 110 -1.63 1.56 5.36
C ALA A 110 -2.73 2.61 5.11
N LEU A 111 -3.48 3.01 6.14
CA LEU A 111 -4.44 4.11 6.03
C LEU A 111 -3.74 5.45 5.71
N ALA A 112 -2.64 5.76 6.40
CA ALA A 112 -1.85 6.96 6.13
C ALA A 112 -1.31 7.00 4.69
N VAL A 113 -0.85 5.85 4.18
CA VAL A 113 -0.38 5.68 2.80
C VAL A 113 -1.50 5.94 1.78
N VAL A 114 -2.72 5.45 2.03
CA VAL A 114 -3.87 5.71 1.16
C VAL A 114 -4.17 7.21 1.07
N ILE A 115 -4.13 7.89 2.22
CA ILE A 115 -4.38 9.33 2.34
C ILE A 115 -3.29 10.11 1.60
N LEU A 116 -2.02 9.84 1.90
CA LEU A 116 -0.87 10.51 1.29
C LEU A 116 -0.78 10.24 -0.22
N GLY A 117 -1.15 9.03 -0.63
CA GLY A 117 -1.20 8.60 -2.02
C GLY A 117 -2.42 9.09 -2.81
N ARG A 118 -3.32 9.87 -2.21
CA ARG A 118 -4.47 10.49 -2.89
C ARG A 118 -5.32 9.50 -3.71
N TRP A 119 -5.47 8.26 -3.21
CA TRP A 119 -6.19 7.17 -3.90
C TRP A 119 -5.62 6.77 -5.28
N HIS A 120 -4.39 7.18 -5.61
CA HIS A 120 -3.72 6.81 -6.86
C HIS A 120 -2.63 5.76 -6.61
N PRO A 121 -2.65 4.60 -7.29
CA PRO A 121 -1.75 3.48 -7.00
C PRO A 121 -0.26 3.85 -6.99
N PHE A 122 0.20 4.68 -7.93
CA PHE A 122 1.61 5.09 -7.97
C PHE A 122 2.01 5.99 -6.79
N TYR A 123 1.16 6.96 -6.40
CA TYR A 123 1.47 7.83 -5.27
C TYR A 123 1.36 7.06 -3.95
N MET A 124 0.43 6.11 -3.85
CA MET A 124 0.36 5.17 -2.73
C MET A 124 1.62 4.32 -2.61
N SER A 125 2.16 3.81 -3.73
CA SER A 125 3.41 3.05 -3.70
C SER A 125 4.60 3.89 -3.27
N ALA A 126 4.70 5.15 -3.72
CA ALA A 126 5.74 6.08 -3.30
C ALA A 126 5.64 6.40 -1.80
N ALA A 127 4.42 6.63 -1.30
CA ALA A 127 4.17 6.79 0.13
C ALA A 127 4.57 5.54 0.92
N ALA A 128 4.19 4.34 0.46
CA ALA A 128 4.56 3.08 1.11
C ALA A 128 6.07 2.88 1.19
N LEU A 129 6.81 3.23 0.13
CA LEU A 129 8.27 3.19 0.11
C LEU A 129 8.88 4.17 1.12
N LEU A 130 8.33 5.40 1.22
CA LEU A 130 8.78 6.38 2.21
C LEU A 130 8.57 5.87 3.65
N PHE A 131 7.41 5.28 3.93
CA PHE A 131 7.16 4.65 5.24
C PHE A 131 8.08 3.45 5.50
N GLY A 132 8.31 2.59 4.50
CA GLY A 132 9.25 1.48 4.61
C GLY A 132 10.68 1.93 4.88
N PHE A 133 11.14 2.98 4.18
CA PHE A 133 12.44 3.61 4.38
C PHE A 133 12.58 4.14 5.81
N SER A 134 11.58 4.86 6.31
CA SER A 134 11.56 5.35 7.70
C SER A 134 11.67 4.21 8.73
N ILE A 135 11.00 3.07 8.50
CA ILE A 135 11.08 1.91 9.38
C ILE A 135 12.51 1.32 9.41
N ILE A 136 13.14 1.18 8.24
CA ILE A 136 14.50 0.63 8.15
C ILE A 136 15.55 1.61 8.71
N LEU A 137 15.37 2.91 8.51
CA LEU A 137 16.24 3.94 9.09
C LEU A 137 16.29 3.85 10.61
N ARG A 138 15.14 3.58 11.26
CA ARG A 138 15.10 3.33 12.71
C ARG A 138 15.98 2.15 13.11
N VAL A 139 15.92 1.05 12.36
CA VAL A 139 16.73 -0.15 12.64
C VAL A 139 18.22 0.17 12.49
N TRP A 140 18.60 0.87 11.42
CA TRP A 140 19.99 1.23 11.15
C TRP A 140 20.55 2.22 12.17
N ALA A 141 19.77 3.24 12.54
CA ALA A 141 20.16 4.23 13.55
C ALA A 141 20.40 3.60 14.93
N ASN A 142 19.64 2.56 15.30
CA ASN A 142 19.88 1.80 16.53
C ASN A 142 21.21 1.01 16.50
N GLN A 143 21.73 0.66 15.32
CA GLN A 143 22.98 -0.12 15.21
C GLN A 143 24.24 0.75 15.19
N VAL A 144 24.15 1.99 14.67
CA VAL A 144 25.31 2.85 14.43
C VAL A 144 25.76 3.65 15.66
N SER A 145 24.86 3.97 16.59
CA SER A 145 25.23 4.73 17.79
C SER A 145 24.52 4.22 19.04
N PRO A 146 25.16 3.33 19.82
CA PRO A 146 24.63 2.82 21.08
C PRO A 146 24.45 3.89 22.19
N GLY A 147 24.97 5.11 21.98
CA GLY A 147 25.00 6.18 22.99
C GLY A 147 23.89 7.24 22.88
N ILE A 148 23.06 7.21 21.83
CA ILE A 148 21.91 8.12 21.69
C ILE A 148 20.71 7.50 22.41
N PRO A 149 19.98 8.25 23.27
CA PRO A 149 18.76 7.74 23.88
C PRO A 149 17.79 7.24 22.81
N THR A 150 17.29 6.02 22.99
CA THR A 150 16.42 5.32 22.03
C THR A 150 15.20 6.15 21.63
N ASP A 151 14.71 7.02 22.50
CA ASP A 151 13.60 7.94 22.24
C ASP A 151 13.86 8.85 21.02
N PHE A 152 15.07 9.39 20.86
CA PHE A 152 15.39 10.25 19.71
C PHE A 152 15.44 9.45 18.39
N ILE A 153 15.93 8.21 18.45
CA ILE A 153 15.99 7.31 17.28
C ILE A 153 14.57 6.88 16.86
N ILE A 154 13.69 6.64 17.83
CA ILE A 154 12.29 6.26 17.59
C ILE A 154 11.50 7.43 17.01
N MET A 155 11.88 8.69 17.25
CA MET A 155 11.21 9.88 16.70
C MET A 155 11.48 10.13 15.21
N VAL A 156 12.62 9.69 14.65
CA VAL A 156 13.01 9.96 13.25
C VAL A 156 11.94 9.56 12.22
N PRO A 157 11.35 8.34 12.27
CA PRO A 157 10.25 7.95 11.38
C PRO A 157 9.04 8.88 11.46
N TYR A 158 8.72 9.39 12.64
CA TYR A 158 7.59 10.29 12.83
C TYR A 158 7.87 11.67 12.25
N LEU A 159 9.10 12.18 12.39
CA LEU A 159 9.49 13.45 11.79
C LEU A 159 9.47 13.38 10.25
N VAL A 160 10.02 12.31 9.68
CA VAL A 160 9.99 12.09 8.23
C VAL A 160 8.55 12.00 7.72
N THR A 161 7.66 11.32 8.46
CA THR A 161 6.25 11.22 8.08
C THR A 161 5.50 12.54 8.25
N ILE A 162 5.77 13.31 9.30
CA ILE A 162 5.22 14.68 9.47
C ILE A 162 5.64 15.56 8.31
N ILE A 163 6.92 15.57 7.94
CA ILE A 163 7.43 16.37 6.82
C ILE A 163 6.78 15.93 5.50
N ALA A 164 6.69 14.62 5.26
CA ALA A 164 6.05 14.08 4.06
C ALA A 164 4.55 14.45 3.99
N VAL A 165 3.84 14.36 5.10
CA VAL A 165 2.43 14.72 5.18
C VAL A 165 2.27 16.23 4.95
N VAL A 166 3.00 17.08 5.66
CA VAL A 166 2.93 18.54 5.51
C VAL A 166 3.27 18.98 4.08
N GLY A 167 4.26 18.36 3.44
CA GLY A 167 4.67 18.70 2.07
C GLY A 167 3.67 18.29 0.99
N PHE A 168 2.89 17.22 1.20
CA PHE A 168 2.05 16.62 0.14
C PHE A 168 0.54 16.64 0.41
N VAL A 169 0.08 17.15 1.56
CA VAL A 169 -1.36 17.24 1.96
C VAL A 169 -2.17 18.31 1.18
N GLY A 170 -1.67 18.82 0.06
CA GLY A 170 -2.30 19.94 -0.64
C GLY A 170 -3.78 19.74 -1.00
N LYS A 171 -4.21 18.56 -1.49
CA LYS A 171 -5.62 18.27 -1.87
C LYS A 171 -5.93 16.76 -1.90
N VAL A 172 -6.22 16.14 -0.77
CA VAL A 172 -6.80 14.78 -0.71
C VAL A 172 -8.32 14.90 -0.74
N ARG A 173 -8.97 14.38 -1.79
CA ARG A 173 -10.43 14.28 -1.86
C ARG A 173 -10.83 12.81 -1.78
N PRO A 174 -11.36 12.32 -0.64
CA PRO A 174 -11.90 10.97 -0.58
C PRO A 174 -13.15 10.87 -1.46
N PRO A 175 -13.48 9.69 -2.00
CA PRO A 175 -14.73 9.50 -2.73
C PRO A 175 -15.94 9.83 -1.83
N ALA A 176 -16.92 10.56 -2.37
CA ALA A 176 -17.98 11.18 -1.58
C ALA A 176 -18.97 10.18 -0.94
N ALA A 177 -19.03 8.96 -1.48
CA ALA A 177 -19.89 7.88 -1.00
C ALA A 177 -19.13 6.78 -0.23
N VAL A 178 -17.86 7.01 0.16
CA VAL A 178 -17.14 6.07 1.04
C VAL A 178 -17.88 5.90 2.35
N GLY A 179 -18.09 4.65 2.77
CA GLY A 179 -18.71 4.31 4.06
C GLY A 179 -20.21 4.60 4.16
N LYS A 180 -20.86 5.14 3.12
CA LYS A 180 -22.30 5.41 3.11
C LYS A 180 -23.07 4.22 2.53
N PRO A 181 -23.98 3.58 3.31
CA PRO A 181 -24.88 2.57 2.77
C PRO A 181 -25.68 3.14 1.61
N TYR A 182 -25.85 2.35 0.55
CA TYR A 182 -26.71 2.71 -0.57
C TYR A 182 -28.02 1.97 -0.42
N VAL A 183 -29.12 2.72 -0.33
CA VAL A 183 -30.49 2.20 -0.36
C VAL A 183 -31.05 2.57 -1.73
N LYS A 184 -31.53 1.58 -2.49
CA LYS A 184 -32.27 1.85 -3.73
C LYS A 184 -33.60 2.46 -3.33
N GLU A 185 -33.92 3.60 -3.93
CA GLU A 185 -35.29 4.14 -3.96
C GLU A 185 -36.11 3.44 -5.04
#